data_AF-A0A961T611-F1
#
_entry.id   AF-A0A961T611-F1
#
_cell.length_a   1.000
_cell.length_b   1.000
_cell.length_c   1.000
_cell.angle_alpha   90.00
_cell.angle_beta   90.00
_cell.angle_gamma   90.00
#
_symmetry.space_group_name_H-M   'P 1'
#
loop_
_entity.id
_entity.type
_entity.pdbx_description
1 polymer ?
#
loop_
_entity_poly.entity_id
_entity_poly.type
_entity_poly.pdbx_seq_one_letter_code
_entity_poly.pdbx_strand_id
1 'polypeptide(L)'
;MFDKPVTRREALKAKAAGIAAMAAGMAVPAGAANLITEDGLTDLKWSKAPCRFCGTGCSVMVATKGDRVVATHGDVESPVNRGLNCVKGYFLSKIMYGRDRLTQPLLRKRDG
;
A
#
# COMPACT_ATOMS: atom_id res chain seq x y z
N MET A 1 -7.39 16.64 -23.24
CA MET A 1 -6.08 17.10 -23.77
C MET A 1 -4.94 16.29 -23.17
N PHE A 2 -5.02 14.96 -23.20
CA PHE A 2 -3.94 14.06 -22.73
C PHE A 2 -3.98 12.76 -23.56
N ASP A 3 -3.82 12.86 -24.89
CA ASP A 3 -3.95 11.71 -25.81
C ASP A 3 -2.69 11.40 -26.63
N LYS A 4 -1.49 11.78 -26.14
CA LYS A 4 -0.23 11.30 -26.71
C LYS A 4 0.55 10.47 -25.69
N PRO A 5 0.82 9.17 -25.96
CA PRO A 5 1.67 8.38 -25.08
C PRO A 5 3.09 8.94 -25.13
N VAL A 6 3.64 9.26 -23.95
CA VAL A 6 5.00 9.79 -23.81
C VAL A 6 5.99 8.77 -24.38
N THR A 7 6.79 9.20 -25.36
CA THR A 7 7.81 8.35 -25.96
C THR A 7 9.05 8.27 -25.06
N ARG A 8 9.81 7.16 -25.16
CA ARG A 8 11.08 7.00 -24.40
C ARG A 8 12.04 8.17 -24.60
N ARG A 9 12.08 8.76 -25.81
CA ARG A 9 12.91 9.92 -26.15
C ARG A 9 12.46 11.18 -25.41
N GLU A 10 11.16 11.43 -25.33
CA GLU A 10 10.61 12.57 -24.59
C GLU A 10 10.87 12.43 -23.09
N ALA A 11 10.73 11.22 -22.54
CA ALA A 11 11.08 10.94 -21.14
C ALA A 11 12.58 11.20 -20.85
N LEU A 12 13.48 10.79 -21.75
CA LEU A 12 14.92 11.05 -21.60
C LEU A 12 15.24 12.55 -21.64
N LYS A 13 14.60 13.30 -22.55
CA LYS A 13 14.77 14.76 -22.64
C LYS A 13 14.26 15.48 -21.38
N ALA A 14 13.10 15.09 -20.87
CA ALA A 14 12.53 15.66 -19.66
C ALA A 14 13.43 15.40 -18.42
N LYS A 15 13.99 14.19 -18.30
CA LYS A 15 14.94 13.87 -17.22
C LYS A 15 16.24 14.67 -17.33
N ALA A 16 16.81 14.79 -18.52
CA ALA A 16 18.03 15.58 -18.74
C ALA A 16 17.81 17.06 -18.40
N ALA A 17 16.67 17.63 -18.80
CA ALA A 17 16.30 18.99 -18.46
C ALA A 17 16.11 19.18 -16.94
N GLY A 18 15.47 18.23 -16.26
CA GLY A 18 15.30 18.26 -14.80
C GLY A 18 16.63 18.21 -14.04
N ILE A 19 17.56 17.35 -14.46
CA ILE A 19 18.90 17.24 -13.85
C ILE A 19 19.69 18.54 -14.04
N ALA A 20 19.69 19.10 -15.25
CA ALA A 20 20.38 20.35 -15.54
C ALA A 20 19.81 21.53 -14.72
N ALA A 21 18.49 21.61 -14.59
CA ALA A 21 17.83 22.64 -13.80
C ALA A 21 18.16 22.51 -12.30
N MET A 22 18.19 21.29 -11.74
CA MET A 22 18.63 21.05 -10.36
C MET A 22 20.09 21.47 -10.14
N ALA A 23 21.00 21.12 -11.05
CA ALA A 23 22.40 21.53 -10.98
C ALA A 23 22.59 23.05 -11.06
N ALA A 24 21.71 23.74 -11.80
CA ALA A 24 21.67 25.19 -11.90
C ALA A 24 20.95 25.87 -10.72
N GLY A 25 20.51 25.13 -9.70
CA GLY A 25 19.80 25.68 -8.53
C GLY A 25 18.39 26.20 -8.86
N MET A 26 17.84 25.84 -10.02
CA MET A 26 16.49 26.23 -10.42
C MET A 26 15.46 25.29 -9.78
N ALA A 27 14.38 25.86 -9.24
CA ALA A 27 13.26 25.09 -8.75
C ALA A 27 12.61 24.33 -9.92
N VAL A 28 12.79 23.02 -9.96
CA VAL A 28 12.12 22.15 -10.94
C VAL A 28 10.68 21.92 -10.45
N PRO A 29 9.66 22.01 -11.32
CA PRO A 29 8.30 21.72 -10.92
C PRO A 29 8.23 20.31 -10.32
N ALA A 30 7.72 20.23 -9.09
CA ALA A 30 7.59 18.99 -8.30
C ALA A 30 6.72 17.91 -8.96
N GLY A 31 6.05 18.22 -10.07
CA GLY A 31 5.24 17.27 -10.84
C GLY A 31 6.03 16.10 -11.46
N ALA A 32 7.37 16.15 -11.46
CA ALA A 32 8.23 15.02 -11.86
C ALA A 32 8.76 14.19 -10.66
N ALA A 33 8.52 14.62 -9.42
CA ALA A 33 8.81 13.81 -8.26
C ALA A 33 7.69 12.79 -8.08
N ASN A 34 8.03 11.50 -7.89
CA ASN A 34 7.08 10.47 -7.43
C ASN A 34 6.68 10.68 -5.95
N LEU A 35 6.61 11.93 -5.50
CA LEU A 35 6.12 12.28 -4.18
C LEU A 35 4.62 12.50 -4.34
N ILE A 36 3.84 11.67 -3.65
CA ILE A 36 2.42 11.88 -3.51
C ILE A 36 2.26 13.08 -2.59
N THR A 37 2.08 14.27 -3.18
CA THR A 37 1.93 15.54 -2.43
C THR A 37 0.48 15.86 -2.10
N GLU A 38 -0.45 15.03 -2.56
CA GLU A 38 -1.87 15.16 -2.22
C GLU A 38 -2.13 14.57 -0.83
N ASP A 39 -2.45 15.44 0.13
CA ASP A 39 -2.72 15.08 1.52
C ASP A 39 -3.81 13.99 1.64
N GLY A 40 -4.85 14.12 0.82
CA GLY A 40 -5.94 13.15 0.74
C GLY A 40 -5.51 11.77 0.27
N LEU A 41 -4.36 11.60 -0.39
CA LEU A 41 -3.80 10.30 -0.77
C LEU A 41 -2.94 9.69 0.35
N THR A 42 -2.39 10.51 1.24
CA THR A 42 -1.46 10.11 2.31
C THR A 42 -2.09 9.96 3.70
N ASP A 43 -3.32 10.40 3.90
CA ASP A 43 -4.04 10.21 5.17
C ASP A 43 -4.36 8.73 5.41
N LEU A 44 -3.52 8.07 6.22
CA LEU A 44 -3.60 6.66 6.60
C LEU A 44 -3.57 6.54 8.12
N LYS A 45 -4.61 5.94 8.68
CA LYS A 45 -4.62 5.58 10.11
C LYS A 45 -3.95 4.23 10.30
N TRP A 46 -2.81 4.21 10.98
CA TRP A 46 -2.10 2.99 11.34
C TRP A 46 -2.54 2.44 12.70
N SER A 47 -2.75 1.14 12.79
CA SER A 47 -3.09 0.47 14.05
C SER A 47 -2.40 -0.90 14.13
N LYS A 48 -1.97 -1.27 15.34
CA LYS A 48 -1.33 -2.56 15.61
C LYS A 48 -2.37 -3.67 15.77
N ALA A 49 -2.12 -4.82 15.17
CA ALA A 49 -2.96 -6.00 15.27
C ALA A 49 -2.12 -7.29 15.38
N PRO A 50 -2.68 -8.37 15.92
CA PRO A 50 -2.06 -9.68 15.88
C PRO A 50 -2.28 -10.36 14.51
N CYS A 51 -1.25 -11.02 13.97
CA CYS A 51 -1.40 -11.90 12.82
C CYS A 51 -2.07 -13.22 13.23
N ARG A 52 -3.16 -13.59 12.57
CA ARG A 52 -3.95 -14.80 12.87
C ARG A 52 -3.85 -15.90 11.81
N PHE A 53 -2.90 -15.80 10.87
CA PHE A 53 -2.74 -16.78 9.80
C PHE A 53 -2.07 -18.09 10.26
N CYS A 54 -1.29 -18.05 11.33
CA CYS A 54 -0.63 -19.22 11.93
C CYS A 54 -0.49 -19.05 13.44
N GLY A 55 0.21 -19.98 14.10
CA GLY A 55 0.43 -19.99 15.56
C GLY A 55 1.60 -19.13 16.06
N THR A 56 2.40 -18.50 15.19
CA THR A 56 3.61 -17.77 15.60
C THR A 56 3.32 -16.50 16.42
N GLY A 57 2.16 -15.87 16.21
CA GLY A 57 1.77 -14.67 16.96
C GLY A 57 2.51 -13.39 16.56
N CYS A 58 2.95 -13.27 15.30
CA CYS A 58 3.58 -12.05 14.80
C CYS A 58 2.67 -10.82 14.97
N SER A 59 3.26 -9.64 15.16
CA SER A 59 2.50 -8.39 15.14
C SER A 59 2.59 -7.69 13.80
N VAL A 60 1.46 -7.10 13.39
CA VAL A 60 1.32 -6.40 12.11
C VAL A 60 0.78 -4.99 12.34
N MET A 61 1.31 -4.05 11.58
CA MET A 61 0.75 -2.70 11.45
C MET A 61 -0.20 -2.69 10.26
N VAL A 62 -1.39 -2.15 10.48
CA VAL A 62 -2.48 -2.10 9.50
C VAL A 62 -2.85 -0.65 9.25
N ALA A 63 -2.76 -0.21 8.00
CA ALA A 63 -3.26 1.08 7.56
C ALA A 63 -4.70 0.95 7.07
N THR A 64 -5.57 1.77 7.64
CA THR A 64 -6.96 1.95 7.19
C THR A 64 -7.13 3.32 6.58
N LYS A 65 -7.93 3.39 5.52
CA LYS A 65 -8.39 4.62 4.90
C LYS A 65 -9.90 4.50 4.64
N GLY A 66 -10.69 5.39 5.25
CA GLY A 66 -12.11 5.14 5.45
C GLY A 66 -12.33 3.79 6.15
N ASP A 67 -13.27 2.98 5.66
CA ASP A 67 -13.59 1.65 6.22
C ASP A 67 -12.85 0.48 5.54
N ARG A 68 -11.69 0.75 4.93
CA ARG A 68 -10.92 -0.28 4.23
C ARG A 68 -9.46 -0.30 4.65
N VAL A 69 -8.92 -1.51 4.77
CA VAL A 69 -7.49 -1.76 4.92
C VAL A 69 -6.82 -1.61 3.56
N VAL A 70 -5.78 -0.77 3.50
CA VAL A 70 -5.09 -0.44 2.25
C VAL A 70 -3.62 -0.85 2.24
N ALA A 71 -2.99 -0.98 3.42
CA ALA A 71 -1.64 -1.49 3.53
C ALA A 71 -1.41 -2.24 4.85
N THR A 72 -0.45 -3.16 4.84
CA THR A 72 -0.01 -3.90 6.01
C THR A 72 1.48 -4.14 5.97
N HIS A 73 2.17 -3.98 7.10
CA HIS A 73 3.57 -4.38 7.27
C HIS A 73 3.81 -4.97 8.66
N GLY A 74 5.00 -5.50 8.94
CA GLY A 74 5.33 -6.01 10.26
C GLY A 74 5.58 -4.87 11.25
N ASP A 75 5.19 -5.06 12.51
CA ASP A 75 5.53 -4.11 13.57
C ASP A 75 7.01 -4.22 13.93
N VAL A 76 7.76 -3.14 13.73
CA VAL A 76 9.21 -3.06 13.98
C VAL A 76 9.55 -3.22 15.46
N GLU A 77 8.64 -2.82 16.35
CA GLU A 77 8.78 -2.92 17.80
C GLU A 77 8.36 -4.30 18.33
N SER A 78 7.91 -5.21 17.46
CA SER A 78 7.47 -6.53 17.90
C SER A 78 8.65 -7.43 18.29
N PRO A 79 8.64 -8.04 19.48
CA PRO A 79 9.69 -8.96 19.89
C PRO A 79 9.73 -10.24 19.05
N VAL A 80 8.59 -10.62 18.46
CA VAL A 80 8.42 -11.87 17.72
C VAL A 80 8.99 -11.78 16.32
N ASN A 81 8.58 -10.75 15.57
CA ASN A 81 8.89 -10.67 14.14
C ASN A 81 9.70 -9.42 13.72
N ARG A 82 9.91 -8.45 14.63
CA ARG A 82 10.83 -7.32 14.45
C ARG A 82 10.69 -6.62 13.09
N GLY A 83 9.45 -6.36 12.67
CA GLY A 83 9.15 -5.67 11.41
C GLY A 83 9.00 -6.58 10.19
N LEU A 84 9.40 -7.86 10.26
CA LEU A 84 9.37 -8.78 9.14
C LEU A 84 8.12 -9.65 9.17
N ASN A 85 7.29 -9.57 8.13
CA ASN A 85 6.20 -10.53 7.94
C ASN A 85 6.59 -11.62 6.93
N CYS A 86 5.96 -12.79 7.04
CA CYS A 86 5.99 -13.77 5.96
C CYS A 86 4.96 -13.40 4.87
N VAL A 87 4.94 -14.13 3.76
CA VAL A 87 3.97 -13.90 2.66
C VAL A 87 2.51 -13.92 3.14
N LYS A 88 2.17 -14.81 4.08
CA LYS A 88 0.82 -14.89 4.67
C LYS A 88 0.47 -13.64 5.47
N GLY A 89 1.44 -13.08 6.19
CA GLY A 89 1.26 -11.86 6.99
C GLY A 89 1.13 -10.61 6.13
N TYR A 90 1.93 -10.47 5.07
CA TYR A 90 1.84 -9.32 4.16
C TYR A 90 0.52 -9.23 3.40
N PHE A 91 -0.12 -10.37 3.13
CA PHE A 91 -1.40 -10.41 2.42
C PHE A 91 -2.59 -10.73 3.34
N LEU A 92 -2.39 -10.70 4.66
CA LEU A 92 -3.42 -11.05 5.64
C LEU A 92 -4.72 -10.26 5.43
N SER A 93 -4.60 -8.96 5.18
CA SER A 93 -5.73 -8.04 5.03
C SER A 93 -6.61 -8.35 3.81
N LYS A 94 -6.07 -8.99 2.76
CA LYS A 94 -6.83 -9.28 1.54
C LYS A 94 -7.95 -10.29 1.74
N ILE A 95 -7.87 -11.15 2.76
CA ILE A 95 -8.94 -12.11 3.10
C ILE A 95 -10.24 -11.40 3.52
N MET A 96 -10.17 -10.13 3.91
CA MET A 96 -11.34 -9.31 4.22
C MET A 96 -12.17 -8.96 2.98
N TYR A 97 -11.61 -9.13 1.78
CA TYR A 97 -12.21 -8.70 0.53
C TYR A 97 -12.25 -9.79 -0.54
N GLY A 98 -12.06 -11.07 -0.15
CA GLY A 98 -12.23 -12.21 -1.05
C GLY A 98 -13.67 -12.31 -1.56
N ARG A 99 -13.85 -12.74 -2.82
CA ARG A 99 -15.17 -12.95 -3.44
C ARG A 99 -16.02 -13.99 -2.69
N ASP A 100 -15.34 -14.91 -2.02
CA ASP A 100 -15.87 -16.01 -1.24
C ASP A 100 -16.11 -15.66 0.25
N ARG A 101 -15.89 -14.40 0.65
CA ARG A 101 -16.11 -13.99 2.05
C ARG A 101 -17.60 -14.06 2.41
N LEU A 102 -17.90 -14.85 3.44
CA LEU A 102 -19.23 -14.91 4.03
C LEU A 102 -19.59 -13.57 4.68
N THR A 103 -20.70 -12.99 4.26
CA THR A 103 -21.25 -11.72 4.78
C THR A 103 -22.50 -11.91 5.62
N GLN A 104 -23.04 -13.13 5.64
CA GLN A 104 -24.21 -13.52 6.41
C GLN A 104 -24.02 -14.89 7.05
N PRO A 105 -24.70 -15.19 8.16
CA PRO A 105 -24.77 -16.53 8.72
C PRO A 105 -25.37 -17.51 7.70
N LEU A 106 -24.83 -18.72 7.63
CA LEU A 106 -25.37 -19.81 6.81
C LEU A 106 -25.84 -20.94 7.71
N LEU A 107 -27.01 -21.50 7.41
CA LEU A 107 -27.57 -22.66 8.09
C LEU A 107 -27.70 -23.81 7.10
N ARG A 108 -27.14 -24.98 7.44
CA ARG A 108 -27.27 -26.19 6.63
C ARG A 108 -28.72 -26.65 6.62
N LYS A 109 -29.27 -26.96 5.45
CA LYS A 109 -30.65 -27.42 5.31
C LYS A 109 -30.72 -28.95 5.44
N ARG A 110 -31.94 -29.50 5.39
CA ARG A 110 -32.17 -30.94 5.58
C ARG A 110 -31.59 -31.78 4.44
N ASP A 111 -31.45 -31.19 3.26
CA ASP A 111 -30.95 -31.78 2.03
C ASP A 111 -29.44 -31.61 1.81
N GLY A 112 -28.75 -30.89 2.71
CA GLY A 112 -27.31 -30.60 2.61
C GLY A 112 -27.04 -29.12 2.36
#